data_AF-A0A7D6W2C5-F1
#
_entry.id   AF-A0A7D6W2C5-F1
#
_cell.length_a   1.000
_cell.length_b   1.000
_cell.length_c   1.000
_cell.angle_alpha   90.00
_cell.angle_beta   90.00
_cell.angle_gamma   90.00
#
_symmetry.space_group_name_H-M   'P 1'
#
loop_
_entity.id
_entity.type
_entity.pdbx_description
1 polymer ?
#
loop_
_entity_poly.entity_id
_entity_poly.type
_entity_poly.pdbx_seq_one_letter_code
_entity_poly.pdbx_strand_id
1 'polypeptide(L)'
;MSICSILIIFIVGFNLYKLYSKSDVPYEIPKVHFKYKNETVKSVQGDSTWIYGIGGSSNTAGYSYEIGKRLEDMKCTASSYIDIAFKTKPINCAPQKLIVSIWKDKDNREVYQEIRGDISNSVTILLPEKEGEYIFEIIGSWDDKHNTSNILKILIE
;
A
#
# COMPACT_ATOMS: atom_id res chain seq x y z
N MET A 1 9.79 47.29 7.25
CA MET A 1 9.52 46.05 6.50
C MET A 1 8.03 46.02 6.18
N SER A 2 7.64 46.03 4.90
CA SER A 2 6.23 46.14 4.51
C SER A 2 5.50 44.82 4.78
N ILE A 3 4.19 44.89 5.10
CA ILE A 3 3.32 43.71 5.28
C ILE A 3 3.39 42.78 4.05
N CYS A 4 3.52 43.36 2.85
CA CYS A 4 3.68 42.61 1.61
C CYS A 4 4.97 41.78 1.57
N SER A 5 6.07 42.29 2.15
CA SER A 5 7.35 41.57 2.20
C SER A 5 7.29 40.36 3.13
N ILE A 6 6.55 40.46 4.24
CA ILE A 6 6.36 39.36 5.20
C ILE A 6 5.53 38.23 4.57
N LEU A 7 4.43 38.57 3.88
CA LEU A 7 3.59 37.60 3.16
C LEU A 7 4.35 36.81 2.09
N ILE A 8 5.21 37.48 1.33
CA ILE A 8 6.04 36.82 0.30
C ILE A 8 7.01 35.83 0.94
N ILE A 9 7.63 36.16 2.07
CA ILE A 9 8.53 35.25 2.80
C ILE A 9 7.78 34.01 3.29
N PHE A 10 6.55 34.16 3.80
CA PHE A 10 5.73 33.01 4.21
C PHE A 10 5.32 32.14 3.01
N ILE A 11 4.96 32.73 1.88
CA ILE A 11 4.59 31.99 0.67
C ILE A 11 5.79 31.22 0.12
N VAL A 12 6.94 31.87 -0.01
CA VAL A 12 8.18 31.24 -0.49
C VAL A 12 8.65 30.18 0.51
N GLY A 13 8.66 30.49 1.80
CA GLY A 13 9.01 29.55 2.86
C GLY A 13 8.09 28.33 2.90
N PHE A 14 6.77 28.51 2.72
CA PHE A 14 5.80 27.41 2.67
C PHE A 14 5.97 26.55 1.41
N ASN A 15 6.26 27.15 0.25
CA ASN A 15 6.51 26.40 -0.98
C ASN A 15 7.85 25.65 -0.95
N LEU A 16 8.90 26.27 -0.40
CA LEU A 16 10.18 25.61 -0.18
C LEU A 16 10.04 24.49 0.85
N TYR A 17 9.35 24.73 1.97
CA TYR A 17 9.00 23.68 2.92
C TYR A 17 8.28 22.54 2.23
N LYS A 18 7.23 22.80 1.45
CA LYS A 18 6.49 21.76 0.71
C LYS A 18 7.34 21.00 -0.32
N LEU A 19 8.33 21.66 -0.92
CA LEU A 19 9.26 21.06 -1.89
C LEU A 19 10.30 20.17 -1.19
N TYR A 20 10.86 20.63 -0.06
CA TYR A 20 11.92 19.95 0.69
C TYR A 20 11.41 19.03 1.81
N SER A 21 10.13 19.11 2.17
CA SER A 21 9.44 18.21 3.10
C SER A 21 8.80 17.02 2.38
N LYS A 22 9.18 16.75 1.12
CA LYS A 22 8.91 15.46 0.50
C LYS A 22 9.73 14.43 1.28
N SER A 23 9.17 14.00 2.39
CA SER A 23 9.63 12.80 3.06
C SER A 23 9.38 11.67 2.08
N ASP A 24 10.43 10.97 1.69
CA ASP A 24 10.33 9.76 0.88
C ASP A 24 9.63 8.62 1.62
N VAL A 25 9.29 8.84 2.89
CA VAL A 25 8.58 7.93 3.78
C VAL A 25 7.42 8.67 4.47
N PRO A 26 6.20 8.11 4.54
CA PRO A 26 5.10 8.68 5.31
C PRO A 26 5.48 8.74 6.80
N TYR A 27 4.84 9.58 7.60
CA TYR A 27 5.03 9.74 9.06
C TYR A 27 4.30 8.70 9.91
N GLU A 28 3.38 7.95 9.31
CA GLU A 28 2.63 6.88 9.95
C GLU A 28 2.37 5.79 8.92
N ILE A 29 2.09 4.56 9.38
CA ILE A 29 1.75 3.45 8.50
C ILE A 29 0.55 3.86 7.64
N PRO A 30 0.67 3.84 6.30
CA PRO A 30 -0.41 4.23 5.41
C PRO A 30 -1.61 3.31 5.52
N LYS A 31 -2.81 3.89 5.46
CA LYS A 31 -4.02 3.10 5.23
C LYS A 31 -4.10 2.76 3.75
N VAL A 32 -4.27 1.48 3.44
CA VAL A 32 -4.39 1.00 2.07
C VAL A 32 -5.84 0.67 1.77
N HIS A 33 -6.34 1.17 0.64
CA HIS A 33 -7.68 0.88 0.17
C HIS A 33 -7.62 0.15 -1.17
N PHE A 34 -8.51 -0.82 -1.33
CA PHE A 34 -8.63 -1.63 -2.53
C PHE A 34 -10.00 -1.41 -3.14
N LYS A 35 -10.07 -1.23 -4.46
CA LYS A 35 -11.31 -1.12 -5.19
C LYS A 35 -11.34 -2.02 -6.42
N TYR A 36 -12.51 -2.58 -6.69
CA TYR A 36 -12.83 -3.30 -7.90
C TYR A 36 -14.16 -2.78 -8.44
N LYS A 37 -14.19 -2.29 -9.70
CA LYS A 37 -15.39 -1.69 -10.31
C LYS A 37 -16.08 -0.64 -9.40
N ASN A 38 -15.29 0.20 -8.74
CA ASN A 38 -15.70 1.21 -7.74
C ASN A 38 -16.23 0.66 -6.39
N GLU A 39 -16.35 -0.64 -6.22
CA GLU A 39 -16.72 -1.27 -4.95
C GLU A 39 -15.48 -1.46 -4.07
N THR A 40 -15.66 -1.37 -2.74
CA THR A 40 -14.56 -1.53 -1.79
C THR A 40 -14.28 -3.01 -1.58
N VAL A 41 -13.03 -3.43 -1.78
CA VAL A 41 -12.59 -4.78 -1.48
C VAL A 41 -12.17 -4.84 -0.01
N LYS A 42 -12.75 -5.78 0.75
CA LYS A 42 -12.37 -6.01 2.14
C LYS A 42 -10.92 -6.49 2.20
N SER A 43 -10.14 -5.89 3.09
CA SER A 43 -8.75 -6.26 3.34
C SER A 43 -8.44 -6.09 4.82
N VAL A 44 -7.41 -6.78 5.27
CA VAL A 44 -6.88 -6.66 6.61
C VAL A 44 -5.39 -6.32 6.51
N GLN A 45 -4.96 -5.36 7.31
CA GLN A 45 -3.54 -5.05 7.44
C GLN A 45 -2.83 -6.26 8.06
N GLY A 46 -1.81 -6.76 7.37
CA GLY A 46 -0.94 -7.83 7.87
C GLY A 46 0.24 -7.26 8.66
N ASP A 47 1.40 -7.86 8.49
CA ASP A 47 2.62 -7.40 9.13
C ASP A 47 3.07 -6.04 8.58
N SER A 48 3.67 -5.24 9.46
CA SER A 48 4.28 -3.98 9.06
C SER A 48 5.54 -3.70 9.87
N THR A 49 6.49 -3.06 9.21
CA THR A 49 7.69 -2.52 9.82
C THR A 49 7.66 -1.02 9.61
N TRP A 50 7.67 -0.24 10.69
CA TRP A 50 7.51 1.21 10.60
C TRP A 50 8.34 1.92 11.66
N ILE A 51 9.65 1.99 11.40
CA ILE A 51 10.64 2.31 12.42
C ILE A 51 11.13 3.76 12.29
N TYR A 52 10.69 4.63 13.21
CA TYR A 52 11.36 5.90 13.49
C TYR A 52 12.39 5.73 14.62
N GLY A 53 13.68 5.76 14.29
CA GLY A 53 14.76 5.59 15.29
C GLY A 53 15.08 4.13 15.62
N ILE A 54 15.37 3.80 16.89
CA ILE A 54 15.76 2.44 17.31
C ILE A 54 14.51 1.59 17.61
N GLY A 55 13.97 0.95 16.57
CA GLY A 55 13.20 -0.30 16.66
C GLY A 55 11.69 -0.24 16.92
N GLY A 56 10.91 -0.89 16.06
CA GLY A 56 9.48 -1.16 16.23
C GLY A 56 8.85 -1.85 15.02
N SER A 57 8.73 -3.18 15.05
CA SER A 57 7.91 -3.97 14.12
C SER A 57 6.64 -4.41 14.86
N SER A 58 5.48 -4.26 14.22
CA SER A 58 4.22 -4.78 14.77
C SER A 58 3.96 -6.15 14.16
N ASN A 59 4.55 -7.21 14.72
CA ASN A 59 4.15 -8.59 14.42
C ASN A 59 2.84 -8.94 15.15
N THR A 60 1.81 -8.12 14.96
CA THR A 60 0.49 -8.31 15.59
C THR A 60 -0.47 -9.10 14.71
N ALA A 61 -0.09 -9.41 13.46
CA ALA A 61 -0.88 -10.24 12.57
C ALA A 61 -0.48 -11.73 12.74
N GLY A 62 -1.47 -12.62 12.77
CA GLY A 62 -1.21 -14.06 12.55
C GLY A 62 -0.71 -14.30 11.12
N TYR A 63 -0.22 -15.51 10.81
CA TYR A 63 0.27 -15.86 9.47
C TYR A 63 -0.68 -15.36 8.36
N SER A 64 -0.16 -14.58 7.40
CA SER A 64 -0.96 -13.90 6.37
C SER A 64 -1.95 -14.81 5.64
N TYR A 65 -1.55 -16.06 5.39
CA TYR A 65 -2.42 -17.09 4.81
C TYR A 65 -3.66 -17.38 5.66
N GLU A 66 -3.49 -17.60 6.97
CA GLU A 66 -4.58 -17.93 7.90
C GLU A 66 -5.57 -16.76 8.06
N ILE A 67 -5.05 -15.52 8.05
CA ILE A 67 -5.89 -14.33 7.99
C ILE A 67 -6.70 -14.34 6.71
N GLY A 68 -6.03 -14.50 5.56
CA GLY A 68 -6.66 -14.50 4.24
C GLY A 68 -7.76 -15.55 4.09
N LYS A 69 -7.57 -16.75 4.63
CA LYS A 69 -8.56 -17.84 4.62
C LYS A 69 -9.88 -17.47 5.28
N ARG A 70 -9.85 -16.59 6.28
CA ARG A 70 -11.03 -16.16 7.07
C ARG A 70 -11.72 -14.93 6.51
N LEU A 71 -11.12 -14.27 5.51
CA LEU A 71 -11.74 -13.13 4.85
C LEU A 71 -12.88 -13.59 3.95
N GLU A 72 -13.90 -12.76 3.85
CA GLU A 72 -14.88 -12.85 2.77
C GLU A 72 -14.20 -12.53 1.44
N ASP A 73 -14.55 -13.28 0.42
CA ASP A 73 -14.05 -13.12 -0.94
C ASP A 73 -14.80 -12.00 -1.69
N MET A 74 -14.06 -11.22 -2.46
CA MET A 74 -14.64 -10.36 -3.50
C MET A 74 -14.70 -11.15 -4.80
N LYS A 75 -15.88 -11.19 -5.42
CA LYS A 75 -16.06 -11.79 -6.76
C LYS A 75 -15.53 -10.84 -7.83
N CYS A 76 -14.57 -11.30 -8.61
CA CYS A 76 -13.93 -10.54 -9.68
C CYS A 76 -13.91 -11.35 -10.98
N THR A 77 -13.81 -10.66 -12.13
CA THR A 77 -13.69 -11.33 -13.42
C THR A 77 -12.22 -11.59 -13.75
N ALA A 78 -11.94 -12.66 -14.49
CA ALA A 78 -10.60 -12.95 -14.99
C ALA A 78 -9.99 -11.75 -15.75
N SER A 79 -8.67 -11.59 -15.64
CA SER A 79 -7.89 -10.54 -16.34
C SER A 79 -8.41 -9.11 -16.16
N SER A 80 -9.11 -8.84 -15.06
CA SER A 80 -9.58 -7.50 -14.70
C SER A 80 -8.61 -6.81 -13.73
N TYR A 81 -8.90 -5.56 -13.35
CA TYR A 81 -7.99 -4.74 -12.55
C TYR A 81 -8.55 -4.42 -11.17
N ILE A 82 -7.66 -4.41 -10.17
CA ILE A 82 -7.93 -3.82 -8.86
C ILE A 82 -7.13 -2.54 -8.70
N ASP A 83 -7.81 -1.49 -8.24
CA ASP A 83 -7.19 -0.24 -7.86
C ASP A 83 -6.72 -0.32 -6.41
N ILE A 84 -5.49 0.10 -6.16
CA ILE A 84 -4.86 0.17 -4.85
C ILE A 84 -4.54 1.64 -4.58
N ALA A 85 -4.98 2.16 -3.44
CA ALA A 85 -4.73 3.53 -3.03
C ALA A 85 -4.08 3.60 -1.65
N PHE A 86 -2.89 4.18 -1.59
CA PHE A 86 -2.14 4.46 -0.36
C PHE A 86 -2.54 5.83 0.19
N LYS A 87 -3.12 5.86 1.40
CA LYS A 87 -3.44 7.10 2.10
C LYS A 87 -2.30 7.44 3.06
N THR A 88 -1.49 8.40 2.63
CA THR A 88 -0.22 8.74 3.26
C THR A 88 -0.27 10.13 3.89
N LYS A 89 0.52 10.33 4.95
CA LYS A 89 0.82 11.64 5.54
C LYS A 89 2.35 11.76 5.60
N PRO A 90 2.99 12.76 4.98
CA PRO A 90 2.41 13.77 4.12
C PRO A 90 1.71 13.15 2.90
N ILE A 91 0.74 13.88 2.35
CA ILE A 91 0.04 13.46 1.12
C ILE A 91 1.07 13.39 -0.01
N ASN A 92 0.90 12.43 -0.92
CA ASN A 92 1.76 12.18 -2.07
C ASN A 92 3.10 11.49 -1.78
N CYS A 93 3.18 10.71 -0.70
CA CYS A 93 4.34 9.89 -0.41
C CYS A 93 4.08 8.44 -0.83
N ALA A 94 4.34 8.09 -2.10
CA ALA A 94 4.06 6.76 -2.66
C ALA A 94 5.18 5.75 -2.32
N PRO A 95 4.89 4.43 -2.24
CA PRO A 95 5.92 3.44 -2.01
C PRO A 95 6.89 3.40 -3.19
N GLN A 96 8.16 3.09 -2.97
CA GLN A 96 9.15 2.89 -4.04
C GLN A 96 9.04 1.50 -4.68
N LYS A 97 8.43 0.56 -3.95
CA LYS A 97 8.26 -0.83 -4.34
C LYS A 97 6.89 -1.35 -3.94
N LEU A 98 6.22 -2.02 -4.87
CA LEU A 98 5.01 -2.79 -4.63
C LEU A 98 5.26 -4.25 -5.00
N ILE A 99 4.99 -5.17 -4.08
CA ILE A 99 5.01 -6.60 -4.34
C ILE A 99 3.61 -7.14 -4.13
N VAL A 100 3.04 -7.77 -5.15
CA VAL A 100 1.79 -8.51 -5.08
C VAL A 100 2.14 -9.98 -5.08
N SER A 101 1.81 -10.68 -4.00
CA SER A 101 2.04 -12.10 -3.85
C SER A 101 0.73 -12.86 -3.75
N ILE A 102 0.73 -14.12 -4.15
CA ILE A 102 -0.38 -15.06 -3.97
C ILE A 102 0.10 -16.18 -3.05
N TRP A 103 -0.68 -16.48 -2.03
CA TRP A 103 -0.46 -17.64 -1.19
C TRP A 103 -1.07 -18.89 -1.84
N LYS A 104 -0.30 -19.98 -1.95
CA LYS A 104 -0.76 -21.29 -2.42
C LYS A 104 -1.24 -22.16 -1.26
N ASP A 105 -0.49 -22.11 -0.17
CA ASP A 105 -0.77 -22.76 1.11
C ASP A 105 -0.11 -21.94 2.23
N LYS A 106 -0.09 -22.46 3.47
CA LYS A 106 0.45 -21.75 4.64
C LYS A 106 1.96 -21.48 4.59
N ASP A 107 2.71 -22.25 3.82
CA ASP A 107 4.17 -22.22 3.76
C ASP A 107 4.69 -21.72 2.41
N ASN A 108 3.84 -21.71 1.38
CA ASN A 108 4.20 -21.33 0.02
C ASN A 108 3.51 -20.03 -0.44
N ARG A 109 4.34 -18.99 -0.58
CA ARG A 109 3.97 -17.68 -1.12
C ARG A 109 4.77 -17.41 -2.40
N GLU A 110 4.07 -17.11 -3.48
CA GLU A 110 4.67 -16.79 -4.77
C GLU A 110 4.49 -15.32 -5.12
N VAL A 111 5.54 -14.67 -5.60
CA VAL A 111 5.45 -13.30 -6.14
C VAL A 111 4.72 -13.37 -7.48
N TYR A 112 3.60 -12.66 -7.58
CA TYR A 112 2.75 -12.63 -8.77
C TYR A 112 3.04 -11.40 -9.65
N GLN A 113 3.15 -10.22 -9.04
CA GLN A 113 3.53 -8.98 -9.72
C GLN A 113 4.48 -8.17 -8.84
N GLU A 114 5.43 -7.49 -9.47
CA GLU A 114 6.35 -6.59 -8.79
C GLU A 114 6.49 -5.30 -9.59
N ILE A 115 6.30 -4.16 -8.91
CA ILE A 115 6.42 -2.83 -9.49
C ILE A 115 7.50 -2.09 -8.69
N ARG A 116 8.42 -1.43 -9.40
CA ARG A 116 9.53 -0.65 -8.82
C ARG A 116 9.65 0.70 -9.52
N GLY A 117 10.15 1.71 -8.80
CA GLY A 117 10.44 3.03 -9.36
C GLY A 117 9.33 4.04 -9.09
N ASP A 118 8.95 4.82 -10.11
CA ASP A 118 7.95 5.90 -10.02
C ASP A 118 6.53 5.36 -9.85
N ILE A 119 6.25 4.79 -8.68
CA ILE A 119 4.92 4.33 -8.30
C ILE A 119 4.12 5.54 -7.80
N SER A 120 2.87 5.63 -8.24
CA SER A 120 1.92 6.62 -7.73
C SER A 120 1.28 6.15 -6.43
N ASN A 121 0.71 7.06 -5.63
CA ASN A 121 -0.10 6.66 -4.46
C ASN A 121 -1.37 5.90 -4.86
N SER A 122 -1.71 5.88 -6.15
CA SER A 122 -2.72 5.01 -6.73
C SER A 122 -2.11 4.17 -7.84
N VAL A 123 -2.30 2.86 -7.78
CA VAL A 123 -1.77 1.89 -8.74
C VAL A 123 -2.82 0.84 -9.03
N THR A 124 -2.81 0.30 -10.25
CA THR A 124 -3.70 -0.80 -10.64
C THR A 124 -2.90 -2.09 -10.80
N ILE A 125 -3.47 -3.20 -10.39
CA ILE A 125 -2.88 -4.54 -10.54
C ILE A 125 -3.80 -5.42 -11.36
N LEU A 126 -3.22 -6.26 -12.22
CA LEU A 126 -3.97 -7.18 -13.06
C LEU A 126 -4.32 -8.46 -12.27
N LEU A 127 -5.56 -8.91 -12.29
CA LEU A 127 -5.98 -10.16 -11.65
C LEU A 127 -5.64 -11.40 -12.50
N PRO A 128 -5.50 -12.59 -11.87
CA PRO A 128 -5.22 -13.84 -12.58
C PRO A 128 -6.26 -14.16 -13.66
N GLU A 129 -5.82 -14.87 -14.69
CA GLU A 129 -6.70 -15.32 -15.77
C GLU A 129 -7.48 -16.59 -15.41
N LYS A 130 -6.92 -17.40 -14.51
CA LYS A 130 -7.52 -18.67 -14.12
C LYS A 130 -8.59 -18.43 -13.06
N GLU A 131 -9.72 -19.12 -13.23
CA GLU A 131 -10.76 -19.20 -12.20
C GLU A 131 -10.21 -19.84 -10.93
N GLY A 132 -10.72 -19.38 -9.78
CA GLY A 132 -10.34 -19.92 -8.49
C GLY A 132 -10.29 -18.90 -7.37
N GLU A 133 -10.06 -19.42 -6.17
CA GLU A 133 -9.90 -18.62 -4.97
C GLU A 133 -8.42 -18.23 -4.79
N TYR A 134 -8.18 -16.95 -4.53
CA TYR A 134 -6.85 -16.36 -4.38
C TYR A 134 -6.77 -15.55 -3.09
N ILE A 135 -5.73 -15.82 -2.29
CA ILE A 135 -5.34 -14.97 -1.16
C ILE A 135 -4.15 -14.14 -1.60
N PHE A 136 -4.37 -12.84 -1.73
CA PHE A 136 -3.33 -11.88 -2.07
C PHE A 136 -2.70 -11.28 -0.82
N GLU A 137 -1.39 -11.10 -0.88
CA GLU A 137 -0.64 -10.24 0.04
C GLU A 137 0.04 -9.14 -0.77
N ILE A 138 -0.35 -7.89 -0.48
CA ILE A 138 0.14 -6.69 -1.15
C ILE A 138 1.07 -5.96 -0.20
N ILE A 139 2.34 -5.88 -0.56
CA ILE A 139 3.38 -5.24 0.24
C ILE A 139 3.78 -3.94 -0.45
N GLY A 140 3.53 -2.81 0.22
CA GLY A 140 4.09 -1.52 -0.14
C GLY A 140 5.34 -1.24 0.70
N SER A 141 6.45 -0.87 0.06
CA SER A 141 7.71 -0.51 0.71
C SER A 141 8.20 0.84 0.23
N TRP A 142 8.51 1.71 1.18
CA TRP A 142 9.10 3.04 0.94
C TRP A 142 10.62 2.99 1.09
N ASP A 143 11.11 2.17 2.01
CA ASP A 143 12.51 1.81 2.18
C ASP A 143 12.62 0.46 2.91
N ASP A 144 13.84 0.09 3.33
CA ASP A 144 14.13 -1.15 4.07
C ASP A 144 13.53 -1.20 5.48
N LYS A 145 13.07 -0.06 6.02
CA LYS A 145 12.56 0.09 7.40
C LYS A 145 11.07 0.46 7.47
N HIS A 146 10.45 0.72 6.33
CA HIS A 146 9.08 1.19 6.20
C HIS A 146 8.35 0.40 5.13
N ASN A 147 7.66 -0.64 5.59
CA ASN A 147 6.83 -1.49 4.77
C ASN A 147 5.53 -1.85 5.50
N THR A 148 4.49 -2.12 4.72
CA THR A 148 3.20 -2.60 5.22
C THR A 148 2.65 -3.64 4.26
N SER A 149 2.14 -4.74 4.80
CA SER A 149 1.41 -5.74 4.05
C SER A 149 -0.10 -5.60 4.27
N ASN A 150 -0.87 -5.88 3.22
CA ASN A 150 -2.32 -5.93 3.28
C ASN A 150 -2.79 -7.21 2.59
N ILE A 151 -3.71 -7.90 3.24
CA ILE A 151 -4.20 -9.21 2.83
C ILE A 151 -5.63 -9.06 2.37
N LEU A 152 -5.96 -9.65 1.22
CA LEU A 152 -7.31 -9.68 0.68
C LEU A 152 -7.58 -11.01 0.00
N LYS A 153 -8.86 -11.37 -0.09
CA LYS A 153 -9.32 -12.62 -0.69
C LYS A 153 -10.21 -12.32 -1.90
N ILE A 154 -9.93 -12.98 -3.01
CA ILE A 154 -10.63 -12.81 -4.28
C ILE A 154 -11.05 -14.16 -4.81
N LEU A 155 -12.26 -14.23 -5.35
CA LEU A 155 -12.72 -15.34 -6.16
C LEU A 155 -12.82 -14.86 -7.62
N ILE A 156 -12.09 -15.52 -8.52
CA ILE A 156 -12.17 -15.28 -9.95
C ILE A 156 -13.23 -16.24 -10.54
N GLU A 157 -14.26 -15.64 -11.15
CA GLU A 157 -15.37 -16.30 -11.87
C GLU A 157 -15.53 -15.73 -13.29
#